data_AF-A0A7C5GTA7-F1
#
_entry.id   AF-A0A7C5GTA7-F1
#
_cell.length_a   1.000
_cell.length_b   1.000
_cell.length_c   1.000
_cell.angle_alpha   90.00
_cell.angle_beta   90.00
_cell.angle_gamma   90.00
#
_symmetry.space_group_name_H-M   'P 1'
#
loop_
_entity.id
_entity.type
_entity.pdbx_description
1 polymer ?
#
loop_
_entity_poly.entity_id
_entity_poly.type
_entity_poly.pdbx_seq_one_letter_code
_entity_poly.pdbx_strand_id
1 'polypeptide(L)'
;MGKTAFVFAIVLGLLYSYAVSQTRTFNVCIMTCASTGYENSDPLIWYVVNTSPYKPAGWNFVNPIAPPGYSQAQREYWEVRLDAVPISELLLFDLCFITTHYAVNFTPEDRAKLEHFVRCGGKLWFDDCGNMSVSNFFLPFNFNSYTGENWGKVPVDPAHPFLNDPWVLTPGEIDNLGHPDFGSRVVGYDPGVWEIVLLNRSSRTTDVMRTTYGLGEIIVTSDDYGCAIYDYGNAEDIKFACNVVKYMSELRAPIGIRALEPILADTNYSGAYTTCDSTQLIRLSLSLSDCASEYDYGLIVNGRYYRQGDPAFSYSDSILTFTPPGSYGDDSVNVCLVASQTIRGYFFADTLCWFFYIDSDSPRVIPESVYPRMGEIIQDTSNIFFSVVDSSSGLDTNSICVSVNEHNFCWGHPALRAVLGGFRLDLGQTGVPFRDDDSVRICFTGEDSPNYCAPHSFNYCITYRVDFPPELHLSVEYDTLLCLPNGIFMPESVSVRATIYNAGRGNADSVMAYVSYDECFTYVGGASNPALIRGLAPSGSVDIQWFFVPSRLCGGRTGCFHISLSGAR
;
A
#
# COMPACT_ATOMS: atom_id res chain seq x y z
N MET A 1 -19.16 15.58 41.84
CA MET A 1 -19.17 14.09 41.84
C MET A 1 -20.03 13.55 40.68
N GLY A 2 -19.65 13.76 39.42
CA GLY A 2 -20.59 13.41 38.32
C GLY A 2 -20.02 13.34 36.90
N LYS A 3 -18.70 13.17 36.73
CA LYS A 3 -18.10 12.96 35.39
C LYS A 3 -17.22 11.71 35.29
N THR A 4 -16.79 11.13 36.41
CA THR A 4 -16.00 9.89 36.45
C THR A 4 -16.85 8.62 36.34
N ALA A 5 -18.14 8.68 36.71
CA ALA A 5 -19.04 7.53 36.64
C ALA A 5 -19.55 7.21 35.22
N PHE A 6 -19.60 8.21 34.32
CA PHE A 6 -20.14 8.04 32.96
C PHE A 6 -19.12 7.39 32.00
N VAL A 7 -17.83 7.60 32.24
CA VAL A 7 -16.75 6.95 31.46
C VAL A 7 -16.58 5.48 31.86
N PHE A 8 -16.82 5.13 33.12
CA PHE A 8 -16.76 3.74 33.59
C PHE A 8 -17.90 2.87 33.06
N ALA A 9 -19.10 3.41 32.86
CA ALA A 9 -20.24 2.66 32.32
C ALA A 9 -20.12 2.38 30.81
N ILE A 10 -19.49 3.26 30.04
CA ILE A 10 -19.25 3.06 28.59
C ILE A 10 -18.12 2.03 28.38
N VAL A 11 -17.10 2.01 29.23
CA VAL A 11 -16.04 0.99 29.18
C VAL A 11 -16.55 -0.38 29.61
N LEU A 12 -17.45 -0.48 30.61
CA LEU A 12 -18.11 -1.76 30.93
C LEU A 12 -19.11 -2.21 29.85
N GLY A 13 -19.82 -1.28 29.20
CA GLY A 13 -20.75 -1.58 28.11
C GLY A 13 -20.07 -2.02 26.80
N LEU A 14 -18.87 -1.51 26.52
CA LEU A 14 -18.03 -1.93 25.38
C LEU A 14 -17.21 -3.20 25.67
N LEU A 15 -16.96 -3.55 26.93
CA LEU A 15 -16.35 -4.82 27.31
C LEU A 15 -17.36 -5.99 27.36
N TYR A 16 -18.67 -5.72 27.41
CA TYR A 16 -19.71 -6.76 27.36
C TYR A 16 -20.29 -7.01 25.96
N SER A 17 -19.85 -6.26 24.95
CA SER A 17 -20.31 -6.42 23.55
C SER A 17 -19.24 -6.90 22.58
N TYR A 18 -18.07 -7.33 23.08
CA TYR A 18 -17.01 -8.00 22.30
C TYR A 18 -16.69 -9.39 22.84
N ALA A 19 -17.70 -10.24 22.91
CA ALA A 19 -17.54 -11.69 22.88
C ALA A 19 -18.80 -12.29 22.26
N VAL A 20 -19.15 -11.84 21.04
CA VAL A 20 -19.71 -12.82 20.11
C VAL A 20 -18.57 -13.82 19.94
N SER A 21 -18.60 -14.92 20.69
CA SER A 21 -17.73 -16.04 20.37
C SER A 21 -17.95 -16.31 18.89
N GLN A 22 -16.92 -16.11 18.08
CA GLN A 22 -17.01 -16.48 16.68
C GLN A 22 -17.29 -17.97 16.65
N THR A 23 -18.48 -18.32 16.16
CA THR A 23 -18.85 -19.71 16.00
C THR A 23 -17.86 -20.37 15.05
N ARG A 24 -17.09 -21.33 15.54
CA ARG A 24 -16.07 -22.03 14.75
C ARG A 24 -16.45 -23.49 14.64
N THR A 25 -16.41 -24.04 13.44
CA THR A 25 -16.70 -25.46 13.20
C THR A 25 -15.42 -26.14 12.78
N PHE A 26 -15.11 -27.28 13.41
CA PHE A 26 -13.98 -28.13 13.09
C PHE A 26 -14.48 -29.44 12.51
N ASN A 27 -13.96 -29.78 11.34
CA ASN A 27 -14.24 -31.03 10.68
C ASN A 27 -13.29 -32.09 11.20
N VAL A 28 -13.79 -33.05 11.95
CA VAL A 28 -12.99 -34.11 12.55
C VAL A 28 -13.60 -35.47 12.27
N CYS A 29 -12.75 -36.48 12.17
CA CYS A 29 -13.20 -37.87 12.12
C CYS A 29 -12.30 -38.78 12.96
N ILE A 30 -12.77 -40.01 13.09
CA ILE A 30 -11.95 -41.12 13.55
C ILE A 30 -11.74 -42.04 12.35
N MET A 31 -10.50 -42.12 11.90
CA MET A 31 -10.14 -42.91 10.74
C MET A 31 -9.95 -44.37 11.14
N THR A 32 -10.65 -45.25 10.45
CA THR A 32 -10.60 -46.70 10.65
C THR A 32 -9.91 -47.36 9.45
N CYS A 33 -9.12 -48.41 9.71
CA CYS A 33 -8.36 -49.11 8.68
C CYS A 33 -8.83 -50.56 8.59
N ALA A 34 -9.21 -51.02 7.39
CA ALA A 34 -9.83 -52.34 7.22
C ALA A 34 -8.87 -53.53 7.37
N SER A 35 -7.56 -53.30 7.42
CA SER A 35 -6.54 -54.34 7.21
C SER A 35 -6.39 -55.38 8.33
N THR A 36 -6.97 -55.18 9.52
CA THR A 36 -6.78 -56.12 10.67
C THR A 36 -8.01 -56.38 11.56
N GLY A 37 -9.23 -56.03 11.13
CA GLY A 37 -10.43 -56.18 11.99
C GLY A 37 -10.52 -55.10 13.08
N TYR A 38 -10.09 -53.89 12.71
CA TYR A 38 -9.89 -52.73 13.56
C TYR A 38 -11.14 -52.35 14.36
N GLU A 39 -11.05 -52.45 15.69
CA GLU A 39 -11.92 -51.75 16.61
C GLU A 39 -11.30 -50.38 16.91
N ASN A 40 -12.07 -49.33 16.68
CA ASN A 40 -11.82 -48.02 17.25
C ASN A 40 -12.16 -48.09 18.74
N SER A 41 -11.14 -47.93 19.58
CA SER A 41 -11.24 -48.00 21.04
C SER A 41 -12.00 -46.81 21.61
N ASP A 42 -11.95 -45.64 20.97
CA ASP A 42 -12.49 -44.38 21.47
C ASP A 42 -13.52 -43.74 20.51
N PRO A 43 -14.60 -44.45 20.15
CA PRO A 43 -15.47 -44.10 19.03
C PRO A 43 -16.26 -42.80 19.16
N LEU A 44 -16.30 -42.23 20.37
CA LEU A 44 -17.05 -41.00 20.66
C LEU A 44 -16.16 -39.90 21.23
N ILE A 45 -14.83 -39.96 21.07
CA ILE A 45 -13.89 -38.92 21.53
C ILE A 45 -14.36 -37.51 21.14
N TRP A 46 -14.71 -37.31 19.86
CA TRP A 46 -15.17 -36.01 19.35
C TRP A 46 -16.55 -35.61 19.85
N TYR A 47 -17.43 -36.57 20.16
CA TYR A 47 -18.71 -36.28 20.82
C TYR A 47 -18.50 -35.77 22.25
N VAL A 48 -17.58 -36.40 23.01
CA VAL A 48 -17.24 -35.97 24.36
C VAL A 48 -16.61 -34.58 24.35
N VAL A 49 -15.64 -34.32 23.47
CA VAL A 49 -15.09 -32.97 23.27
C VAL A 49 -16.20 -31.99 22.87
N ASN A 50 -17.09 -32.36 21.96
CA ASN A 50 -18.15 -31.46 21.49
C ASN A 50 -19.21 -31.12 22.54
N THR A 51 -19.43 -31.99 23.52
CA THR A 51 -20.44 -31.80 24.58
C THR A 51 -19.84 -31.30 25.90
N SER A 52 -18.52 -31.27 26.01
CA SER A 52 -17.80 -30.90 27.22
C SER A 52 -17.92 -29.41 27.56
N PRO A 53 -17.99 -29.05 28.86
CA PRO A 53 -17.88 -27.66 29.31
C PRO A 53 -16.48 -27.07 29.13
N TYR A 54 -15.46 -27.88 28.85
CA TYR A 54 -14.07 -27.44 28.63
C TYR A 54 -13.79 -27.08 27.16
N LYS A 55 -14.72 -27.38 26.25
CA LYS A 55 -14.67 -26.86 24.89
C LYS A 55 -14.90 -25.34 24.89
N PRO A 56 -14.12 -24.55 24.14
CA PRO A 56 -14.40 -23.12 24.01
C PRO A 56 -15.83 -22.84 23.53
N ALA A 57 -16.48 -21.84 24.13
CA ALA A 57 -17.82 -21.45 23.75
C ALA A 57 -17.89 -21.14 22.25
N GLY A 58 -18.97 -21.54 21.56
CA GLY A 58 -19.16 -21.32 20.12
C GLY A 58 -18.42 -22.29 19.19
N TRP A 59 -17.56 -23.16 19.71
CA TRP A 59 -16.92 -24.20 18.90
C TRP A 59 -17.87 -25.37 18.66
N ASN A 60 -17.82 -25.97 17.48
CA ASN A 60 -18.56 -27.17 17.10
C ASN A 60 -17.63 -28.15 16.40
N PHE A 61 -17.78 -29.43 16.70
CA PHE A 61 -17.08 -30.51 16.01
C PHE A 61 -18.09 -31.30 15.18
N VAL A 62 -17.74 -31.58 13.93
CA VAL A 62 -18.64 -32.26 12.99
C VAL A 62 -17.85 -33.20 12.09
N ASN A 63 -18.51 -34.26 11.61
CA ASN A 63 -18.02 -35.03 10.48
C ASN A 63 -18.77 -34.54 9.21
N PRO A 64 -18.12 -33.83 8.27
CA PRO A 64 -18.77 -33.30 7.06
C PRO A 64 -19.29 -34.39 6.11
N ILE A 65 -18.82 -35.62 6.23
CA ILE A 65 -19.23 -36.76 5.39
C ILE A 65 -19.97 -37.85 6.20
N ALA A 66 -20.49 -37.49 7.37
CA ALA A 66 -21.24 -38.42 8.21
C ALA A 66 -22.35 -39.14 7.42
N PRO A 67 -22.49 -40.47 7.55
CA PRO A 67 -23.55 -41.20 6.85
C PRO A 67 -24.93 -40.74 7.35
N PRO A 68 -25.94 -40.67 6.46
CA PRO A 68 -27.27 -40.24 6.86
C PRO A 68 -27.89 -41.24 7.84
N GLY A 69 -28.64 -40.72 8.82
CA GLY A 69 -29.35 -41.53 9.81
C GLY A 69 -28.61 -41.79 11.12
N TYR A 70 -27.36 -41.34 11.25
CA TYR A 70 -26.61 -41.37 12.51
C TYR A 70 -26.52 -39.99 13.15
N SER A 71 -26.66 -39.95 14.47
CA SER A 71 -26.46 -38.75 15.30
C SER A 71 -25.04 -38.71 15.84
N GLN A 72 -24.59 -37.54 16.32
CA GLN A 72 -23.26 -37.37 16.92
C GLN A 72 -23.00 -38.27 18.14
N ALA A 73 -24.04 -38.79 18.80
CA ALA A 73 -23.89 -39.71 19.92
C ALA A 73 -23.62 -41.17 19.48
N GLN A 74 -23.48 -41.43 18.17
CA GLN A 74 -23.29 -42.77 17.60
C GLN A 74 -21.93 -42.86 16.89
N ARG A 75 -21.23 -43.98 17.05
CA ARG A 75 -19.87 -44.18 16.51
C ARG A 75 -19.81 -44.01 14.99
N GLU A 76 -20.83 -44.47 14.29
CA GLU A 76 -20.92 -44.46 12.83
C GLU A 76 -20.97 -43.04 12.26
N TYR A 77 -21.34 -42.04 13.08
CA TYR A 77 -21.27 -40.64 12.68
C TYR A 77 -19.83 -40.17 12.53
N TRP A 78 -18.89 -40.65 13.36
CA TRP A 78 -17.51 -40.16 13.41
C TRP A 78 -16.53 -41.02 12.60
N GLU A 79 -16.86 -42.29 12.39
CA GLU A 79 -15.96 -43.25 11.73
C GLU A 79 -15.87 -43.05 10.21
N VAL A 80 -14.64 -42.95 9.72
CA VAL A 80 -14.32 -42.83 8.30
C VAL A 80 -13.38 -43.95 7.90
N ARG A 81 -13.79 -44.76 6.91
CA ARG A 81 -13.02 -45.92 6.44
C ARG A 81 -11.96 -45.51 5.43
N LEU A 82 -10.69 -45.64 5.78
CA LEU A 82 -9.55 -45.26 4.93
C LEU A 82 -9.59 -45.93 3.56
N ASP A 83 -10.00 -47.19 3.47
CA ASP A 83 -10.05 -47.94 2.22
C ASP A 83 -11.18 -47.47 1.28
N ALA A 84 -12.27 -46.92 1.82
CA ALA A 84 -13.45 -46.53 1.06
C ALA A 84 -13.52 -45.03 0.72
N VAL A 85 -12.97 -44.16 1.57
CA VAL A 85 -13.09 -42.69 1.43
C VAL A 85 -12.10 -42.14 0.38
N PRO A 86 -12.50 -41.32 -0.60
CA PRO A 86 -11.54 -40.68 -1.51
C PRO A 86 -10.67 -39.64 -0.78
N ILE A 87 -9.47 -39.35 -1.31
CA ILE A 87 -8.55 -38.39 -0.67
C ILE A 87 -9.16 -36.98 -0.62
N SER A 88 -9.87 -36.56 -1.66
CA SER A 88 -10.62 -35.31 -1.66
C SER A 88 -11.60 -35.20 -0.49
N GLU A 89 -12.33 -36.27 -0.14
CA GLU A 89 -13.20 -36.30 1.05
C GLU A 89 -12.40 -36.28 2.36
N LEU A 90 -11.19 -36.88 2.40
CA LEU A 90 -10.32 -36.80 3.58
C LEU A 90 -9.76 -35.39 3.81
N LEU A 91 -9.48 -34.64 2.75
CA LEU A 91 -8.97 -33.27 2.84
C LEU A 91 -10.01 -32.26 3.34
N LEU A 92 -11.26 -32.69 3.57
CA LEU A 92 -12.26 -31.87 4.27
C LEU A 92 -12.03 -31.77 5.78
N PHE A 93 -11.26 -32.71 6.35
CA PHE A 93 -11.05 -32.79 7.78
C PHE A 93 -9.88 -31.90 8.23
N ASP A 94 -10.12 -31.11 9.27
CA ASP A 94 -9.11 -30.39 10.01
C ASP A 94 -8.20 -31.36 10.80
N LEU A 95 -8.74 -32.51 11.21
CA LEU A 95 -7.97 -33.56 11.87
C LEU A 95 -8.64 -34.94 11.76
N CYS A 96 -7.87 -35.94 11.34
CA CYS A 96 -8.27 -37.34 11.40
C CYS A 96 -7.55 -38.03 12.56
N PHE A 97 -8.32 -38.55 13.52
CA PHE A 97 -7.81 -39.28 14.68
C PHE A 97 -7.71 -40.78 14.39
N ILE A 98 -6.66 -41.46 14.87
CA ILE A 98 -6.40 -42.89 14.68
C ILE A 98 -5.97 -43.46 16.03
N THR A 99 -6.73 -44.41 16.57
CA THR A 99 -6.47 -45.06 17.85
C THR A 99 -6.92 -46.52 17.83
N THR A 100 -6.17 -47.42 18.46
CA THR A 100 -6.57 -48.83 18.61
C THR A 100 -5.74 -49.57 19.66
N HIS A 101 -6.26 -50.70 20.16
CA HIS A 101 -5.48 -51.66 20.96
C HIS A 101 -4.66 -52.66 20.12
N TYR A 102 -4.79 -52.63 18.79
CA TYR A 102 -4.25 -53.67 17.91
C TYR A 102 -3.07 -53.23 17.05
N ALA A 103 -2.42 -54.20 16.43
CA ALA A 103 -1.45 -53.93 15.36
C ALA A 103 -2.17 -53.38 14.13
N VAL A 104 -1.72 -52.21 13.67
CA VAL A 104 -2.13 -51.56 12.43
C VAL A 104 -1.05 -51.81 11.39
N ASN A 105 -1.33 -52.71 10.45
CA ASN A 105 -0.47 -52.93 9.29
C ASN A 105 -1.13 -52.33 8.05
N PHE A 106 -0.67 -51.16 7.63
CA PHE A 106 -1.20 -50.50 6.44
C PHE A 106 -0.88 -51.32 5.20
N THR A 107 -1.85 -51.50 4.30
CA THR A 107 -1.54 -52.09 2.99
C THR A 107 -0.65 -51.13 2.18
N PRO A 108 0.05 -51.58 1.13
CA PRO A 108 0.78 -50.66 0.24
C PRO A 108 -0.11 -49.54 -0.33
N GLU A 109 -1.38 -49.83 -0.57
CA GLU A 109 -2.38 -48.87 -1.06
C GLU A 109 -2.74 -47.84 0.02
N ASP A 110 -3.01 -48.29 1.25
CA ASP A 110 -3.27 -47.40 2.39
C ASP A 110 -2.06 -46.50 2.67
N ARG A 111 -0.85 -47.06 2.64
CA ARG A 111 0.40 -46.32 2.82
C ARG A 111 0.53 -45.20 1.80
N ALA A 112 0.37 -45.52 0.51
CA ALA A 112 0.48 -44.54 -0.57
C ALA A 112 -0.60 -43.46 -0.45
N LYS A 113 -1.82 -43.85 -0.06
CA LYS A 113 -2.93 -42.94 0.16
C LYS A 113 -2.71 -41.98 1.33
N LEU A 114 -2.25 -42.49 2.48
CA LEU A 114 -1.94 -41.67 3.64
C LEU A 114 -0.75 -40.75 3.38
N GLU A 115 0.28 -41.24 2.69
CA GLU A 115 1.43 -40.43 2.28
C GLU A 115 0.97 -39.28 1.38
N HIS A 116 0.12 -39.56 0.38
CA HIS A 116 -0.44 -38.54 -0.49
C HIS A 116 -1.33 -37.57 0.29
N PHE A 117 -2.24 -38.06 1.12
CA PHE A 117 -3.13 -37.26 1.95
C PHE A 117 -2.36 -36.26 2.83
N VAL A 118 -1.37 -36.73 3.61
CA VAL A 118 -0.57 -35.85 4.47
C VAL A 118 0.27 -34.90 3.63
N ARG A 119 0.92 -35.38 2.56
CA ARG A 119 1.67 -34.50 1.65
C ARG A 119 0.81 -33.35 1.11
N CYS A 120 -0.49 -33.59 0.93
CA CYS A 120 -1.48 -32.63 0.42
C CYS A 120 -2.16 -31.75 1.46
N GLY A 121 -1.70 -31.74 2.71
CA GLY A 121 -2.26 -30.89 3.77
C GLY A 121 -3.11 -31.62 4.79
N GLY A 122 -3.34 -32.92 4.59
CA GLY A 122 -4.03 -33.78 5.54
C GLY A 122 -3.33 -33.83 6.90
N LYS A 123 -4.12 -33.88 7.96
CA LYS A 123 -3.61 -33.94 9.34
C LYS A 123 -4.03 -35.23 10.02
N LEU A 124 -3.06 -35.88 10.65
CA LEU A 124 -3.27 -37.14 11.37
C LEU A 124 -2.90 -36.97 12.84
N TRP A 125 -3.72 -37.54 13.72
CA TRP A 125 -3.38 -37.75 15.13
C TRP A 125 -3.44 -39.23 15.43
N PHE A 126 -2.28 -39.82 15.73
CA PHE A 126 -2.17 -41.18 16.25
C PHE A 126 -2.12 -41.16 17.78
N ASP A 127 -2.91 -42.02 18.42
CA ASP A 127 -2.88 -42.23 19.86
C ASP A 127 -2.80 -43.73 20.19
N ASP A 128 -1.89 -44.10 21.09
CA ASP A 128 -1.77 -45.49 21.57
C ASP A 128 -2.76 -45.76 22.68
N CYS A 129 -3.77 -46.58 22.39
CA CYS A 129 -4.79 -46.96 23.35
C CYS A 129 -4.40 -48.14 24.24
N GLY A 130 -3.13 -48.56 24.30
CA GLY A 130 -2.76 -49.61 25.25
C GLY A 130 -1.79 -50.67 24.77
N ASN A 131 -1.63 -50.81 23.45
CA ASN A 131 -0.85 -51.86 22.75
C ASN A 131 -0.80 -51.60 21.23
N MET A 132 -1.04 -50.37 20.79
CA MET A 132 -1.00 -50.03 19.38
C MET A 132 0.39 -50.32 18.82
N SER A 133 0.47 -50.93 17.65
CA SER A 133 1.73 -50.99 16.91
C SER A 133 1.49 -50.64 15.46
N VAL A 134 2.38 -49.82 14.89
CA VAL A 134 2.23 -49.30 13.54
C VAL A 134 3.25 -49.94 12.62
N SER A 135 2.77 -50.52 11.52
CA SER A 135 3.59 -51.14 10.49
C SER A 135 3.21 -50.63 9.10
N ASN A 136 4.22 -50.50 8.25
CA ASN A 136 4.10 -50.02 6.87
C ASN A 136 3.53 -48.59 6.70
N PHE A 137 3.59 -47.76 7.74
CA PHE A 137 3.38 -46.32 7.61
C PHE A 137 4.60 -45.65 6.95
N PHE A 138 4.40 -44.53 6.24
CA PHE A 138 5.45 -43.90 5.43
C PHE A 138 6.50 -43.14 6.24
N LEU A 139 6.19 -42.79 7.50
CA LEU A 139 7.16 -42.30 8.48
C LEU A 139 7.29 -43.30 9.63
N PRO A 140 8.49 -43.80 9.94
CA PRO A 140 8.64 -44.81 10.98
C PRO A 140 8.39 -44.21 12.38
N PHE A 141 7.51 -44.87 13.13
CA PHE A 141 7.36 -44.77 14.57
C PHE A 141 6.61 -46.03 15.07
N ASN A 142 6.67 -46.30 16.36
CA ASN A 142 5.92 -47.35 17.02
C ASN A 142 5.73 -47.00 18.50
N PHE A 143 5.03 -47.84 19.24
CA PHE A 143 4.81 -47.67 20.67
C PHE A 143 5.42 -48.82 21.46
N ASN A 144 5.66 -48.57 22.75
CA ASN A 144 6.13 -49.59 23.67
C ASN A 144 5.43 -49.39 25.01
N SER A 145 4.32 -50.08 25.18
CA SER A 145 3.46 -50.07 26.35
C SER A 145 4.14 -50.77 27.54
N TYR A 146 3.99 -50.23 28.75
CA TYR A 146 4.46 -50.87 29.98
C TYR A 146 3.53 -50.55 31.15
N THR A 147 3.36 -51.51 32.06
CA THR A 147 2.66 -51.29 33.31
C THR A 147 3.61 -50.63 34.32
N GLY A 148 3.50 -49.32 34.57
CA GLY A 148 4.33 -48.60 35.56
C GLY A 148 4.30 -47.06 35.45
N GLU A 149 4.86 -46.37 36.46
CA GLU A 149 4.73 -44.92 36.72
C GLU A 149 5.14 -44.00 35.56
N ASN A 150 4.22 -43.72 34.62
CA ASN A 150 4.38 -42.71 33.57
C ASN A 150 3.77 -41.36 33.97
N TRP A 151 3.77 -41.07 35.26
CA TRP A 151 3.20 -39.85 35.84
C TRP A 151 4.11 -38.65 35.60
N GLY A 152 3.50 -37.53 35.23
CA GLY A 152 4.19 -36.28 35.01
C GLY A 152 4.74 -36.17 33.59
N LYS A 153 4.41 -35.06 32.93
CA LYS A 153 4.91 -34.68 31.61
C LYS A 153 5.74 -33.42 31.75
N VAL A 154 6.81 -33.35 30.98
CA VAL A 154 7.69 -32.18 30.91
C VAL A 154 7.66 -31.65 29.49
N PRO A 155 7.19 -30.42 29.27
CA PRO A 155 7.23 -29.82 27.95
C PRO A 155 8.67 -29.55 27.53
N VAL A 156 8.97 -29.84 26.28
CA VAL A 156 10.24 -29.43 25.64
C VAL A 156 10.22 -27.93 25.41
N ASP A 157 9.11 -27.42 24.87
CA ASP A 157 8.79 -26.00 24.78
C ASP A 157 7.50 -25.71 25.56
N PRO A 158 7.59 -25.08 26.74
CA PRO A 158 6.40 -24.70 27.52
C PRO A 158 5.49 -23.70 26.81
N ALA A 159 5.93 -23.01 25.75
CA ALA A 159 5.13 -22.07 24.96
C ALA A 159 4.45 -22.74 23.75
N HIS A 160 4.64 -24.05 23.54
CA HIS A 160 4.08 -24.75 22.39
C HIS A 160 2.55 -24.59 22.34
N PRO A 161 1.95 -24.34 21.15
CA PRO A 161 0.50 -24.10 21.03
C PRO A 161 -0.39 -25.22 21.60
N PHE A 162 0.05 -26.48 21.49
CA PHE A 162 -0.65 -27.62 22.13
C PHE A 162 -0.88 -27.45 23.63
N LEU A 163 -0.09 -26.61 24.30
CA LEU A 163 -0.15 -26.38 25.75
C LEU A 163 -0.70 -25.00 26.11
N ASN A 164 -0.87 -24.09 25.14
CA ASN A 164 -1.13 -22.68 25.42
C ASN A 164 -2.26 -22.02 24.64
N ASP A 165 -2.82 -22.67 23.61
CA ASP A 165 -3.78 -22.01 22.71
C ASP A 165 -4.83 -22.98 22.15
N PRO A 166 -6.14 -22.77 22.43
CA PRO A 166 -6.72 -21.63 23.15
C PRO A 166 -6.58 -21.71 24.67
N TRP A 167 -6.25 -22.88 25.21
CA TRP A 167 -6.12 -23.09 26.65
C TRP A 167 -4.66 -23.07 27.07
N VAL A 168 -4.37 -22.27 28.08
CA VAL A 168 -3.10 -22.35 28.81
C VAL A 168 -3.22 -23.44 29.87
N LEU A 169 -2.59 -24.58 29.62
CA LEU A 169 -2.54 -25.71 30.55
C LEU A 169 -1.57 -25.38 31.69
N THR A 170 -2.02 -25.59 32.92
CA THR A 170 -1.19 -25.46 34.11
C THR A 170 -0.17 -26.59 34.20
N PRO A 171 0.93 -26.44 34.94
CA PRO A 171 1.89 -27.53 35.14
C PRO A 171 1.25 -28.81 35.70
N GLY A 172 0.24 -28.68 36.58
CA GLY A 172 -0.49 -29.83 37.11
C GLY A 172 -1.37 -30.52 36.07
N GLU A 173 -2.02 -29.75 35.19
CA GLU A 173 -2.77 -30.31 34.06
C GLU A 173 -1.83 -31.01 33.07
N ILE A 174 -0.68 -30.42 32.76
CA ILE A 174 0.35 -31.05 31.91
C ILE A 174 0.83 -32.35 32.55
N ASP A 175 1.05 -32.37 33.87
CA ASP A 175 1.50 -33.58 34.58
C ASP A 175 0.50 -34.74 34.55
N ASN A 176 -0.79 -34.44 34.35
CA ASN A 176 -1.87 -35.41 34.34
C ASN A 176 -2.35 -35.79 32.93
N LEU A 177 -1.75 -35.25 31.86
CA LEU A 177 -2.13 -35.61 30.50
C LEU A 177 -1.93 -37.11 30.23
N GLY A 178 -2.91 -37.71 29.56
CA GLY A 178 -3.02 -39.14 29.27
C GLY A 178 -3.76 -39.93 30.36
N HIS A 179 -3.92 -41.23 30.14
CA HIS A 179 -4.61 -42.11 31.06
C HIS A 179 -3.81 -42.33 32.36
N PRO A 180 -4.41 -42.20 33.56
CA PRO A 180 -3.68 -42.25 34.83
C PRO A 180 -3.05 -43.62 35.13
N ASP A 181 -3.72 -44.72 34.76
CA ASP A 181 -3.25 -46.08 35.05
C ASP A 181 -2.49 -46.76 33.89
N PHE A 182 -2.24 -46.03 32.80
CA PHE A 182 -1.58 -46.58 31.62
C PHE A 182 -0.34 -45.75 31.25
N GLY A 183 0.67 -46.44 30.74
CA GLY A 183 1.94 -45.83 30.35
C GLY A 183 2.49 -46.47 29.09
N SER A 184 2.82 -45.64 28.12
CA SER A 184 3.52 -46.03 26.90
C SER A 184 4.57 -44.98 26.56
N ARG A 185 5.24 -45.21 25.45
CA ARG A 185 6.18 -44.26 24.89
C ARG A 185 6.30 -44.46 23.41
N VAL A 186 6.61 -43.38 22.71
CA VAL A 186 6.90 -43.44 21.29
C VAL A 186 8.34 -43.92 21.09
N VAL A 187 8.54 -44.87 20.17
CA VAL A 187 9.83 -45.50 19.82
C VAL A 187 9.97 -45.66 18.31
N GLY A 188 11.16 -46.05 17.85
CA GLY A 188 11.36 -46.42 16.44
C GLY A 188 11.20 -45.27 15.43
N TYR A 189 11.37 -44.03 15.89
CA TYR A 189 11.30 -42.82 15.08
C TYR A 189 12.69 -42.20 14.85
N ASP A 190 12.83 -41.38 13.81
CA ASP A 190 14.05 -40.60 13.54
C ASP A 190 13.95 -39.20 14.21
N PRO A 191 14.82 -38.86 15.18
CA PRO A 191 14.80 -37.56 15.85
C PRO A 191 15.18 -36.39 14.93
N GLY A 192 15.71 -36.64 13.73
CA GLY A 192 15.92 -35.61 12.71
C GLY A 192 14.66 -35.27 11.91
N VAL A 193 13.62 -36.10 11.99
CA VAL A 193 12.32 -35.91 11.32
C VAL A 193 11.27 -35.42 12.30
N TRP A 194 11.25 -35.98 13.52
CA TRP A 194 10.22 -35.72 14.51
C TRP A 194 10.64 -34.69 15.56
N GLU A 195 9.75 -33.73 15.83
CA GLU A 195 9.86 -32.78 16.92
C GLU A 195 9.15 -33.32 18.16
N ILE A 196 9.88 -33.40 19.27
CA ILE A 196 9.32 -33.84 20.55
C ILE A 196 8.65 -32.65 21.24
N VAL A 197 7.38 -32.80 21.62
CA VAL A 197 6.60 -31.77 22.34
C VAL A 197 6.60 -32.05 23.84
N LEU A 198 6.24 -33.27 24.24
CA LEU A 198 6.20 -33.71 25.63
C LEU A 198 7.10 -34.93 25.84
N LEU A 199 7.86 -34.87 26.94
CA LEU A 199 8.61 -35.99 27.47
C LEU A 199 7.95 -36.46 28.76
N ASN A 200 7.98 -37.76 29.02
CA ASN A 200 7.70 -38.25 30.35
C ASN A 200 8.72 -37.68 31.35
N ARG A 201 8.26 -37.25 32.52
CA ARG A 201 9.08 -36.58 33.54
C ARG A 201 10.17 -37.50 34.09
N SER A 202 9.81 -38.75 34.40
CA SER A 202 10.67 -39.71 35.09
C SER A 202 11.60 -40.44 34.13
N SER A 203 11.05 -41.03 33.06
CA SER A 203 11.82 -41.85 32.11
C SER A 203 12.52 -41.02 31.03
N ARG A 204 12.10 -39.75 30.85
CA ARG A 204 12.54 -38.87 29.75
C ARG A 204 12.30 -39.47 28.36
N THR A 205 11.33 -40.37 28.26
CA THR A 205 10.90 -40.94 26.97
C THR A 205 9.88 -40.02 26.29
N THR A 206 9.80 -40.10 24.97
CA THR A 206 8.83 -39.33 24.18
C THR A 206 7.41 -39.77 24.47
N ASP A 207 6.58 -38.80 24.83
CA ASP A 207 5.14 -39.00 25.03
C ASP A 207 4.32 -38.38 23.90
N VAL A 208 4.63 -37.12 23.57
CA VAL A 208 4.01 -36.41 22.44
C VAL A 208 5.08 -35.94 21.48
N MET A 209 4.91 -36.24 20.21
CA MET A 209 5.76 -35.72 19.13
C MET A 209 4.92 -35.34 17.92
N ARG A 210 5.48 -34.49 17.07
CA ARG A 210 4.88 -34.06 15.81
C ARG A 210 5.90 -34.04 14.69
N THR A 211 5.42 -34.03 13.45
CA THR A 211 6.26 -33.76 12.27
C THR A 211 5.41 -33.15 11.17
N THR A 212 6.00 -32.21 10.43
CA THR A 212 5.44 -31.74 9.16
C THR A 212 5.88 -32.67 8.04
N TYR A 213 5.00 -32.99 7.11
CA TYR A 213 5.33 -33.77 5.92
C TYR A 213 4.56 -33.23 4.70
N GLY A 214 5.28 -32.68 3.73
CA GLY A 214 4.65 -31.89 2.67
C GLY A 214 3.93 -30.68 3.26
N LEU A 215 2.64 -30.52 2.95
CA LEU A 215 1.79 -29.46 3.50
C LEU A 215 1.03 -29.86 4.78
N GLY A 216 1.05 -31.15 5.14
CA GLY A 216 0.30 -31.68 6.27
C GLY A 216 1.16 -31.87 7.52
N GLU A 217 0.49 -32.31 8.58
CA GLU A 217 1.15 -32.54 9.87
C GLU A 217 0.64 -33.83 10.52
N ILE A 218 1.53 -34.51 11.24
CA ILE A 218 1.22 -35.70 12.01
C ILE A 218 1.60 -35.45 13.46
N ILE A 219 0.67 -35.70 14.38
CA ILE A 219 0.91 -35.77 15.82
C ILE A 219 0.79 -37.22 16.29
N VAL A 220 1.63 -37.60 17.23
CA VAL A 220 1.64 -38.92 17.88
C VAL A 220 1.64 -38.72 19.39
N THR A 221 0.68 -39.33 20.07
CA THR A 221 0.56 -39.38 21.54
C THR A 221 0.63 -40.84 22.00
N SER A 222 1.26 -41.13 23.14
CA SER A 222 1.45 -42.52 23.60
C SER A 222 0.63 -42.92 24.82
N ASP A 223 0.28 -42.01 25.70
CA ASP A 223 -0.36 -42.35 26.98
C ASP A 223 -1.90 -42.37 26.92
N ASP A 224 -2.49 -42.95 25.87
CA ASP A 224 -3.93 -43.21 25.77
C ASP A 224 -4.80 -41.96 26.07
N TYR A 225 -4.49 -40.87 25.37
CA TYR A 225 -5.20 -39.60 25.50
C TYR A 225 -6.65 -39.73 25.05
N GLY A 226 -6.91 -40.61 24.09
CA GLY A 226 -8.23 -40.95 23.58
C GLY A 226 -9.13 -41.45 24.68
N CYS A 227 -8.69 -42.44 25.46
CA CYS A 227 -9.46 -42.97 26.59
C CYS A 227 -9.64 -41.93 27.70
N ALA A 228 -8.60 -41.16 28.03
CA ALA A 228 -8.69 -40.07 29.03
C ALA A 228 -9.78 -39.04 28.69
N ILE A 229 -9.97 -38.77 27.39
CA ILE A 229 -11.06 -37.93 26.89
C ILE A 229 -12.39 -38.69 26.89
N TYR A 230 -12.43 -39.85 26.25
CA TYR A 230 -13.65 -40.58 25.93
C TYR A 230 -14.31 -41.21 27.16
N ASP A 231 -13.56 -41.96 27.97
CA ASP A 231 -14.09 -42.72 29.11
C ASP A 231 -14.17 -41.88 30.39
N TYR A 232 -13.21 -40.97 30.60
CA TYR A 232 -13.10 -40.19 31.85
C TYR A 232 -13.56 -38.73 31.72
N GLY A 233 -13.54 -38.16 30.51
CA GLY A 233 -13.91 -36.76 30.30
C GLY A 233 -12.97 -35.78 31.02
N ASN A 234 -11.69 -36.14 31.14
CA ASN A 234 -10.69 -35.35 31.87
C ASN A 234 -10.54 -33.94 31.27
N ALA A 235 -10.39 -32.95 32.14
CA ALA A 235 -10.43 -31.54 31.73
C ALA A 235 -9.19 -31.15 30.93
N GLU A 236 -8.02 -31.58 31.40
CA GLU A 236 -6.70 -31.37 30.82
C GLU A 236 -6.59 -31.97 29.42
N ASP A 237 -7.08 -33.19 29.20
CA ASP A 237 -7.01 -33.87 27.91
C ASP A 237 -7.99 -33.27 26.90
N ILE A 238 -9.19 -32.85 27.34
CA ILE A 238 -10.13 -32.14 26.47
C ILE A 238 -9.57 -30.77 26.07
N LYS A 239 -8.93 -30.05 26.99
CA LYS A 239 -8.24 -28.77 26.68
C LYS A 239 -7.10 -29.00 25.70
N PHE A 240 -6.28 -30.04 25.92
CA PHE A 240 -5.21 -30.43 25.01
C PHE A 240 -5.74 -30.76 23.61
N ALA A 241 -6.80 -31.56 23.50
CA ALA A 241 -7.45 -31.87 22.22
C ALA A 241 -7.98 -30.60 21.51
N CYS A 242 -8.56 -29.66 22.25
CA CYS A 242 -8.98 -28.37 21.69
C CYS A 242 -7.79 -27.56 21.16
N ASN A 243 -6.67 -27.56 21.88
CA ASN A 243 -5.44 -26.89 21.46
C ASN A 243 -4.87 -27.52 20.18
N VAL A 244 -4.78 -28.85 20.14
CA VAL A 244 -4.32 -29.61 18.97
C VAL A 244 -5.22 -29.31 17.77
N VAL A 245 -6.54 -29.43 17.89
CA VAL A 245 -7.45 -29.19 16.75
C VAL A 245 -7.40 -27.74 16.27
N LYS A 246 -7.32 -26.76 17.18
CA LYS A 246 -7.15 -25.36 16.80
C LYS A 246 -5.90 -25.16 15.96
N TYR A 247 -4.76 -25.58 16.50
CA TYR A 247 -3.48 -25.47 15.83
C TYR A 247 -3.52 -26.17 14.46
N MET A 248 -4.01 -27.42 14.42
CA MET A 248 -4.12 -28.20 13.19
C MET A 248 -5.01 -27.50 12.15
N SER A 249 -6.15 -26.92 12.54
CA SER A 249 -7.02 -26.18 11.59
C SER A 249 -6.46 -24.84 11.11
N GLU A 250 -5.47 -24.26 11.81
CA GLU A 250 -4.82 -22.99 11.42
C GLU A 250 -3.62 -23.18 10.52
N LEU A 251 -3.02 -24.36 10.57
CA LEU A 251 -2.05 -24.84 9.60
C LEU A 251 -2.75 -25.07 8.24
N ARG A 252 -3.14 -24.01 7.54
CA ARG A 252 -3.69 -24.13 6.19
C ARG A 252 -2.60 -24.61 5.23
N ALA A 253 -2.96 -25.50 4.32
CA ALA A 253 -2.09 -25.87 3.21
C ALA A 253 -1.75 -24.59 2.43
N PRO A 254 -0.50 -24.13 2.38
CA PRO A 254 -0.16 -23.01 1.54
C PRO A 254 -0.27 -23.49 0.10
N ILE A 255 -1.36 -23.13 -0.56
CA ILE A 255 -1.30 -22.96 -2.01
C ILE A 255 -0.19 -21.92 -2.20
N GLY A 256 0.94 -22.35 -2.75
CA GLY A 256 2.10 -21.48 -2.94
C GLY A 256 1.78 -20.45 -4.00
N ILE A 257 1.21 -19.31 -3.62
CA ILE A 257 0.88 -18.22 -4.54
C ILE A 257 2.05 -17.24 -4.53
N ARG A 258 2.65 -17.00 -5.70
CA ARG A 258 3.59 -15.90 -5.92
C ARG A 258 3.10 -15.09 -7.11
N ALA A 259 2.62 -13.88 -6.91
CA ALA A 259 2.17 -13.11 -8.06
C ALA A 259 3.30 -12.78 -9.04
N LEU A 260 2.96 -12.64 -10.33
CA LEU A 260 3.86 -12.16 -11.38
C LEU A 260 3.38 -10.80 -11.87
N GLU A 261 4.28 -9.95 -12.32
CA GLU A 261 3.93 -8.68 -12.97
C GLU A 261 3.00 -8.89 -14.20
N PRO A 262 2.13 -7.92 -14.56
CA PRO A 262 2.15 -6.51 -14.13
C PRO A 262 1.23 -6.14 -12.95
N ILE A 263 0.37 -7.04 -12.45
CA ILE A 263 -0.52 -6.77 -11.31
C ILE A 263 -0.33 -7.87 -10.27
N LEU A 264 0.38 -7.55 -9.18
CA LEU A 264 0.71 -8.50 -8.13
C LEU A 264 -0.52 -8.82 -7.26
N ALA A 265 -0.89 -10.10 -7.09
CA ALA A 265 -1.53 -10.59 -5.87
C ALA A 265 -0.50 -10.64 -4.74
N ASP A 266 -0.20 -9.48 -4.19
CA ASP A 266 0.46 -9.39 -2.90
C ASP A 266 -0.42 -8.53 -2.01
N THR A 267 -0.86 -9.06 -0.87
CA THR A 267 -1.66 -8.33 0.12
C THR A 267 -0.93 -7.09 0.64
N ASN A 268 0.40 -7.04 0.55
CA ASN A 268 1.19 -5.84 0.87
C ASN A 268 0.98 -4.69 -0.13
N TYR A 269 0.42 -4.96 -1.31
CA TYR A 269 0.16 -3.99 -2.37
C TYR A 269 -1.34 -3.82 -2.66
N SER A 270 -2.23 -4.28 -1.76
CA SER A 270 -3.65 -3.98 -1.88
C SER A 270 -3.85 -2.45 -1.82
N GLY A 271 -4.59 -1.91 -2.78
CA GLY A 271 -4.78 -0.47 -2.95
C GLY A 271 -3.75 0.22 -3.85
N ALA A 272 -2.94 -0.54 -4.59
CA ALA A 272 -2.04 0.00 -5.61
C ALA A 272 -2.80 0.65 -6.79
N TYR A 273 -2.13 1.59 -7.47
CA TYR A 273 -2.60 2.26 -8.69
C TYR A 273 -1.84 1.76 -9.92
N THR A 274 -2.54 1.63 -11.05
CA THR A 274 -1.92 1.22 -12.32
C THR A 274 -2.47 1.99 -13.52
N THR A 275 -1.57 2.39 -14.43
CA THR A 275 -1.89 3.08 -15.71
C THR A 275 -1.95 2.12 -16.91
N CYS A 276 -1.99 0.81 -16.68
CA CYS A 276 -1.90 -0.20 -17.75
C CYS A 276 -3.18 -0.26 -18.63
N ASP A 277 -3.34 0.63 -19.60
CA ASP A 277 -4.53 0.72 -20.45
C ASP A 277 -4.71 -0.41 -21.47
N SER A 278 -3.63 -0.98 -21.99
CA SER A 278 -3.71 -1.78 -23.23
C SER A 278 -4.13 -3.23 -23.05
N THR A 279 -4.09 -3.79 -21.83
CA THR A 279 -4.53 -5.18 -21.62
C THR A 279 -5.15 -5.48 -20.25
N GLN A 280 -5.00 -4.61 -19.22
CA GLN A 280 -5.58 -4.75 -17.87
C GLN A 280 -5.59 -6.20 -17.33
N LEU A 281 -4.54 -6.97 -17.63
CA LEU A 281 -4.46 -8.40 -17.30
C LEU A 281 -4.13 -8.58 -15.83
N ILE A 282 -4.76 -9.57 -15.21
CA ILE A 282 -4.32 -10.07 -13.91
C ILE A 282 -3.47 -11.32 -14.16
N ARG A 283 -2.23 -11.34 -13.68
CA ARG A 283 -1.31 -12.48 -13.83
C ARG A 283 -0.75 -12.92 -12.49
N LEU A 284 -0.84 -14.21 -12.20
CA LEU A 284 -0.39 -14.80 -10.94
C LEU A 284 0.53 -15.97 -11.26
N SER A 285 1.69 -16.10 -10.62
CA SER A 285 2.33 -17.42 -10.55
C SER A 285 1.68 -18.20 -9.43
N LEU A 286 1.08 -19.32 -9.80
CA LEU A 286 0.55 -20.28 -8.85
C LEU A 286 1.50 -21.46 -8.89
N SER A 287 2.23 -21.67 -7.81
CA SER A 287 2.85 -22.96 -7.54
C SER A 287 1.78 -23.82 -6.90
N LEU A 288 0.92 -24.40 -7.73
CA LEU A 288 0.06 -25.47 -7.24
C LEU A 288 0.96 -26.64 -6.83
N SER A 289 0.73 -27.18 -5.64
CA SER A 289 1.43 -28.39 -5.20
C SER A 289 1.08 -29.56 -6.14
N ASP A 290 1.81 -30.67 -6.05
CA ASP A 290 1.46 -31.92 -6.75
C ASP A 290 0.03 -32.44 -6.43
N CYS A 291 -0.65 -31.78 -5.50
CA CYS A 291 -2.03 -31.99 -5.06
C CYS A 291 -3.04 -31.06 -5.76
N ALA A 292 -2.61 -30.35 -6.81
CA ALA A 292 -3.43 -29.43 -7.57
C ALA A 292 -4.72 -30.06 -8.07
N SER A 293 -4.69 -31.33 -8.45
CA SER A 293 -5.83 -32.08 -8.99
C SER A 293 -7.00 -32.20 -8.03
N GLU A 294 -6.79 -31.98 -6.74
CA GLU A 294 -7.83 -32.16 -5.71
C GLU A 294 -8.68 -30.90 -5.49
N TYR A 295 -8.34 -29.77 -6.10
CA TYR A 295 -9.05 -28.48 -5.93
C TYR A 295 -9.47 -27.88 -7.29
N ASP A 296 -10.62 -27.19 -7.30
CA ASP A 296 -11.03 -26.29 -8.38
C ASP A 296 -10.49 -24.87 -8.07
N TYR A 297 -9.81 -24.25 -9.03
CA TYR A 297 -9.24 -22.91 -8.85
C TYR A 297 -9.93 -21.92 -9.77
N GLY A 298 -10.26 -20.76 -9.23
CA GLY A 298 -10.87 -19.68 -9.99
C GLY A 298 -10.58 -18.32 -9.40
N LEU A 299 -10.87 -17.29 -10.18
CA LEU A 299 -10.83 -15.90 -9.75
C LEU A 299 -12.23 -15.35 -9.62
N ILE A 300 -12.52 -14.68 -8.51
CA ILE A 300 -13.63 -13.75 -8.41
C ILE A 300 -13.08 -12.36 -8.76
N VAL A 301 -13.55 -11.77 -9.86
CA VAL A 301 -13.19 -10.39 -10.26
C VAL A 301 -14.47 -9.54 -10.23
N ASN A 302 -14.47 -8.48 -9.42
CA ASN A 302 -15.64 -7.63 -9.17
C ASN A 302 -16.93 -8.43 -8.86
N GLY A 303 -16.79 -9.49 -8.05
CA GLY A 303 -17.88 -10.35 -7.62
C GLY A 303 -18.29 -11.45 -8.60
N ARG A 304 -17.68 -11.51 -9.80
CA ARG A 304 -17.94 -12.57 -10.78
C ARG A 304 -16.86 -13.65 -10.76
N TYR A 305 -17.27 -14.91 -10.61
CA TYR A 305 -16.37 -16.06 -10.63
C TYR A 305 -16.00 -16.49 -12.06
N TYR A 306 -14.72 -16.80 -12.26
CA TYR A 306 -14.11 -17.29 -13.50
C TYR A 306 -13.19 -18.46 -13.21
N ARG A 307 -13.19 -19.46 -14.09
CA ARG A 307 -12.43 -20.72 -13.93
C ARG A 307 -11.91 -21.24 -15.26
N GLN A 308 -11.14 -22.33 -15.19
CA GLN A 308 -10.65 -23.02 -16.37
C GLN A 308 -11.79 -23.38 -17.34
N GLY A 309 -11.68 -22.94 -18.60
CA GLY A 309 -12.70 -23.09 -19.63
C GLY A 309 -13.48 -21.82 -19.95
N ASP A 310 -13.45 -20.81 -19.08
CA ASP A 310 -13.96 -19.47 -19.42
C ASP A 310 -13.01 -18.76 -20.39
N PRO A 311 -13.50 -18.04 -21.42
CA PRO A 311 -12.64 -17.34 -22.39
C PRO A 311 -11.70 -16.29 -21.78
N ALA A 312 -12.08 -15.76 -20.62
CA ALA A 312 -11.34 -14.74 -19.88
C ALA A 312 -10.28 -15.33 -18.93
N PHE A 313 -10.18 -16.65 -18.79
CA PHE A 313 -9.36 -17.31 -17.78
C PHE A 313 -8.49 -18.40 -18.42
N SER A 314 -7.20 -18.39 -18.12
CA SER A 314 -6.30 -19.47 -18.52
C SER A 314 -5.29 -19.75 -17.42
N TYR A 315 -5.09 -21.02 -17.08
CA TYR A 315 -3.99 -21.47 -16.25
C TYR A 315 -3.10 -22.45 -17.02
N SER A 316 -1.82 -22.11 -17.16
CA SER A 316 -0.81 -22.95 -17.83
C SER A 316 0.59 -22.60 -17.33
N ASP A 317 1.49 -23.60 -17.26
CA ASP A 317 2.90 -23.41 -16.87
C ASP A 317 3.08 -22.63 -15.55
N SER A 318 2.24 -22.94 -14.55
CA SER A 318 2.23 -22.26 -13.25
C SER A 318 1.88 -20.77 -13.30
N ILE A 319 1.26 -20.30 -14.39
CA ILE A 319 0.79 -18.93 -14.56
C ILE A 319 -0.72 -18.93 -14.78
N LEU A 320 -1.46 -18.29 -13.86
CA LEU A 320 -2.85 -17.93 -14.06
C LEU A 320 -2.90 -16.56 -14.72
N THR A 321 -3.55 -16.48 -15.87
CA THR A 321 -3.84 -15.22 -16.57
C THR A 321 -5.35 -15.02 -16.65
N PHE A 322 -5.79 -13.85 -16.22
CA PHE A 322 -7.14 -13.36 -16.45
C PHE A 322 -7.11 -12.16 -17.39
N THR A 323 -7.86 -12.29 -18.48
CA THR A 323 -8.05 -11.26 -19.49
C THR A 323 -9.46 -10.71 -19.32
N PRO A 324 -9.63 -9.47 -18.86
CA PRO A 324 -10.96 -8.94 -18.65
C PRO A 324 -11.73 -8.87 -19.98
N PRO A 325 -13.03 -9.20 -19.99
CA PRO A 325 -13.83 -9.19 -21.21
C PRO A 325 -14.08 -7.78 -21.77
N GLY A 326 -13.73 -6.72 -21.02
CA GLY A 326 -13.75 -5.32 -21.41
C GLY A 326 -12.90 -4.50 -20.43
N SER A 327 -12.68 -3.22 -20.70
CA SER A 327 -11.95 -2.34 -19.79
C SER A 327 -12.69 -2.18 -18.45
N TYR A 328 -11.96 -2.15 -17.34
CA TYR A 328 -12.46 -1.84 -16.01
C TYR A 328 -12.89 -0.36 -15.86
N GLY A 329 -12.43 0.54 -16.76
CA GLY A 329 -12.56 1.99 -16.57
C GLY A 329 -11.70 2.50 -15.41
N ASP A 330 -11.97 3.73 -14.96
CA ASP A 330 -11.31 4.40 -13.82
C ASP A 330 -11.99 3.99 -12.50
N ASP A 331 -11.86 2.72 -12.12
CA ASP A 331 -12.50 2.16 -10.93
C ASP A 331 -11.58 1.20 -10.17
N SER A 332 -11.98 0.87 -8.94
CA SER A 332 -11.42 -0.21 -8.14
C SER A 332 -11.76 -1.57 -8.74
N VAL A 333 -10.76 -2.44 -8.83
CA VAL A 333 -10.90 -3.82 -9.25
C VAL A 333 -10.63 -4.72 -8.05
N ASN A 334 -11.67 -5.42 -7.59
CA ASN A 334 -11.60 -6.37 -6.50
C ASN A 334 -11.32 -7.77 -7.06
N VAL A 335 -10.30 -8.44 -6.54
CA VAL A 335 -9.89 -9.76 -7.00
C VAL A 335 -9.79 -10.69 -5.80
N CYS A 336 -10.38 -11.87 -5.91
CA CYS A 336 -10.16 -12.96 -4.98
C CYS A 336 -9.75 -14.21 -5.74
N LEU A 337 -8.57 -14.75 -5.45
CA LEU A 337 -8.21 -16.10 -5.84
C LEU A 337 -8.87 -17.06 -4.88
N VAL A 338 -9.70 -17.93 -5.45
CA VAL A 338 -10.44 -18.96 -4.73
C VAL A 338 -9.90 -20.31 -5.16
N ALA A 339 -9.44 -21.08 -4.20
CA ALA A 339 -9.24 -22.50 -4.36
C ALA A 339 -10.35 -23.20 -3.59
N SER A 340 -11.21 -23.89 -4.31
CA SER A 340 -12.39 -24.50 -3.73
C SER A 340 -12.56 -25.95 -4.10
N GLN A 341 -13.18 -26.70 -3.20
CA GLN A 341 -13.62 -28.06 -3.45
C GLN A 341 -15.10 -28.16 -3.07
N THR A 342 -15.89 -28.75 -3.97
CA THR A 342 -17.30 -29.08 -3.68
C THR A 342 -17.40 -30.58 -3.51
N ILE A 343 -17.70 -31.02 -2.29
CA ILE A 343 -17.83 -32.44 -1.96
C ILE A 343 -19.16 -32.66 -1.26
N ARG A 344 -20.01 -33.50 -1.85
CA ARG A 344 -21.37 -33.81 -1.37
C ARG A 344 -22.23 -32.57 -1.05
N GLY A 345 -22.00 -31.47 -1.79
CA GLY A 345 -22.74 -30.22 -1.64
C GLY A 345 -22.16 -29.24 -0.60
N TYR A 346 -21.07 -29.60 0.08
CA TYR A 346 -20.32 -28.70 0.96
C TYR A 346 -19.19 -28.03 0.18
N PHE A 347 -19.12 -26.70 0.28
CA PHE A 347 -18.15 -25.86 -0.39
C PHE A 347 -17.07 -25.44 0.61
N PHE A 348 -15.83 -25.81 0.31
CA PHE A 348 -14.66 -25.36 1.05
C PHE A 348 -13.87 -24.46 0.14
N ALA A 349 -13.55 -23.25 0.58
CA ALA A 349 -12.74 -22.33 -0.19
C ALA A 349 -11.65 -21.74 0.71
N ASP A 350 -10.40 -21.83 0.27
CA ASP A 350 -9.40 -20.88 0.69
C ASP A 350 -9.44 -19.69 -0.27
N THR A 351 -9.31 -18.48 0.27
CA THR A 351 -9.52 -17.26 -0.51
C THR A 351 -8.48 -16.22 -0.17
N LEU A 352 -7.71 -15.82 -1.18
CA LEU A 352 -6.80 -14.68 -1.13
C LEU A 352 -7.46 -13.51 -1.87
N CYS A 353 -7.84 -12.46 -1.15
CA CYS A 353 -8.44 -11.26 -1.74
C CYS A 353 -7.52 -10.05 -1.68
N TRP A 354 -7.55 -9.23 -2.73
CA TRP A 354 -6.92 -7.91 -2.80
C TRP A 354 -7.71 -7.00 -3.76
N PHE A 355 -7.34 -5.72 -3.81
CA PHE A 355 -7.88 -4.80 -4.81
C PHE A 355 -6.80 -3.85 -5.32
N PHE A 356 -7.03 -3.24 -6.48
CA PHE A 356 -6.20 -2.18 -7.06
C PHE A 356 -7.08 -1.15 -7.79
N TYR A 357 -6.54 0.02 -8.08
CA TYR A 357 -7.19 1.09 -8.84
C TYR A 357 -6.59 1.19 -10.23
N ILE A 358 -7.44 1.32 -11.25
CA ILE A 358 -7.00 1.81 -12.55
C ILE A 358 -6.90 3.33 -12.46
N ASP A 359 -5.77 3.87 -12.90
CA ASP A 359 -5.59 5.30 -13.12
C ASP A 359 -5.53 5.54 -14.62
N SER A 360 -6.58 6.16 -15.16
CA SER A 360 -6.63 6.59 -16.56
C SER A 360 -6.49 8.11 -16.73
N ASP A 361 -6.34 8.83 -15.63
CA ASP A 361 -6.29 10.28 -15.62
C ASP A 361 -4.83 10.75 -15.67
N SER A 362 -4.53 11.70 -16.56
CA SER A 362 -3.26 12.41 -16.51
C SER A 362 -3.36 13.58 -15.53
N PRO A 363 -2.28 13.95 -14.81
CA PRO A 363 -2.26 15.17 -14.04
C PRO A 363 -2.53 16.38 -14.93
N ARG A 364 -3.12 17.44 -14.39
CA ARG A 364 -3.39 18.66 -15.17
C ARG A 364 -3.14 19.92 -14.38
N VAL A 365 -2.65 20.94 -15.08
CA VAL A 365 -2.57 22.30 -14.53
C VAL A 365 -3.99 22.88 -14.44
N ILE A 366 -4.30 23.53 -13.31
CA ILE A 366 -5.54 24.30 -13.15
C ILE A 366 -5.32 25.68 -13.79
N PRO A 367 -5.91 25.98 -14.97
CA PRO A 367 -5.57 27.20 -15.73
C PRO A 367 -5.81 28.50 -14.94
N GLU A 368 -6.85 28.53 -14.11
CA GLU A 368 -7.23 29.70 -13.31
C GLU A 368 -6.23 30.00 -12.19
N SER A 369 -5.43 29.01 -11.80
CA SER A 369 -4.37 29.16 -10.81
C SER A 369 -3.10 29.76 -11.39
N VAL A 370 -2.93 29.78 -12.70
CA VAL A 370 -1.68 30.17 -13.34
C VAL A 370 -1.50 31.69 -13.27
N TYR A 371 -0.33 32.12 -12.81
CA TYR A 371 0.12 33.51 -12.82
C TYR A 371 1.57 33.58 -13.34
N PRO A 372 1.90 34.49 -14.28
CA PRO A 372 0.98 35.36 -15.03
C PRO A 372 -0.03 34.58 -15.86
N ARG A 373 -1.19 35.16 -16.15
CA ARG A 373 -2.21 34.51 -16.98
C ARG A 373 -1.82 34.53 -18.45
N MET A 374 -2.41 33.63 -19.23
CA MET A 374 -2.26 33.61 -20.69
C MET A 374 -2.63 34.98 -21.29
N GLY A 375 -1.69 35.62 -21.99
CA GLY A 375 -1.83 36.91 -22.64
C GLY A 375 -1.73 38.13 -21.71
N GLU A 376 -1.45 37.94 -20.42
CA GLU A 376 -1.31 39.06 -19.48
C GLU A 376 -0.08 39.92 -19.82
N ILE A 377 -0.18 41.22 -19.54
CA ILE A 377 0.95 42.16 -19.59
C ILE A 377 1.34 42.48 -18.15
N ILE A 378 2.56 42.17 -17.76
CA ILE A 378 3.05 42.35 -16.40
C ILE A 378 4.32 43.18 -16.34
N GLN A 379 4.49 43.91 -15.23
CA GLN A 379 5.73 44.67 -14.95
C GLN A 379 6.65 43.92 -13.99
N ASP A 380 6.10 43.05 -13.13
CA ASP A 380 6.85 42.23 -12.19
C ASP A 380 7.00 40.80 -12.71
N THR A 381 8.19 40.48 -13.21
CA THR A 381 8.54 39.15 -13.74
C THR A 381 9.06 38.20 -12.67
N SER A 382 9.01 38.56 -11.39
CA SER A 382 9.74 37.82 -10.35
C SER A 382 9.11 36.47 -10.02
N ASN A 383 7.81 36.27 -10.27
CA ASN A 383 7.11 35.09 -9.77
C ASN A 383 6.19 34.46 -10.80
N ILE A 384 6.33 33.14 -10.96
CA ILE A 384 5.38 32.28 -11.64
C ILE A 384 4.72 31.38 -10.61
N PHE A 385 3.41 31.26 -10.66
CA PHE A 385 2.63 30.36 -9.80
C PHE A 385 1.71 29.48 -10.65
N PHE A 386 1.55 28.22 -10.27
CA PHE A 386 0.63 27.29 -10.90
C PHE A 386 0.25 26.19 -9.91
N SER A 387 -0.93 25.60 -10.10
CA SER A 387 -1.41 24.45 -9.34
C SER A 387 -1.63 23.29 -10.30
N VAL A 388 -1.26 22.09 -9.85
CA VAL A 388 -1.49 20.84 -10.59
C VAL A 388 -2.42 19.98 -9.74
N VAL A 389 -3.40 19.36 -10.39
CA VAL A 389 -4.28 18.39 -9.77
C VAL A 389 -4.14 17.05 -10.47
N ASP A 390 -4.09 16.01 -9.65
CA ASP A 390 -4.22 14.62 -10.05
C ASP A 390 -5.23 13.96 -9.10
N SER A 391 -6.26 13.31 -9.65
CA SER A 391 -7.38 12.77 -8.87
C SER A 391 -7.19 11.33 -8.42
N SER A 392 -6.19 10.61 -8.96
CA SER A 392 -6.07 9.17 -8.84
C SER A 392 -4.74 8.76 -8.18
N SER A 393 -3.71 8.39 -8.93
CA SER A 393 -2.43 7.92 -8.35
C SER A 393 -1.63 9.04 -7.67
N GLY A 394 -2.00 10.29 -7.88
CA GLY A 394 -1.38 11.46 -7.31
C GLY A 394 -0.19 11.95 -8.12
N LEU A 395 0.23 13.18 -7.84
CA LEU A 395 1.30 13.85 -8.59
C LEU A 395 2.69 13.44 -8.07
N ASP A 396 3.58 12.93 -8.94
CA ASP A 396 4.99 12.83 -8.60
C ASP A 396 5.63 14.23 -8.61
N THR A 397 5.84 14.77 -7.42
CA THR A 397 6.41 16.11 -7.27
C THR A 397 7.83 16.21 -7.82
N ASN A 398 8.60 15.11 -7.84
CA ASN A 398 9.98 15.13 -8.36
C ASN A 398 10.04 15.25 -9.88
N SER A 399 8.96 14.91 -10.59
CA SER A 399 8.85 15.05 -12.04
C SER A 399 8.55 16.49 -12.50
N ILE A 400 8.17 17.38 -11.58
CA ILE A 400 7.71 18.73 -11.93
C ILE A 400 8.86 19.56 -12.51
N CYS A 401 8.63 20.09 -13.71
CA CYS A 401 9.52 21.05 -14.35
C CYS A 401 8.75 22.24 -14.93
N VAL A 402 9.39 23.41 -14.91
CA VAL A 402 8.91 24.64 -15.51
C VAL A 402 9.95 25.15 -16.50
N SER A 403 9.61 25.25 -17.78
CA SER A 403 10.46 25.86 -18.79
C SER A 403 10.04 27.31 -19.01
N VAL A 404 10.95 28.27 -18.85
CA VAL A 404 10.75 29.68 -19.18
C VAL A 404 11.63 30.03 -20.37
N ASN A 405 11.01 30.24 -21.51
CA ASN A 405 11.65 30.27 -22.83
C ASN A 405 12.49 29.00 -23.05
N GLU A 406 13.82 29.10 -23.06
CA GLU A 406 14.75 27.98 -23.23
C GLU A 406 15.36 27.48 -21.90
N HIS A 407 14.99 28.10 -20.76
CA HIS A 407 15.55 27.76 -19.44
C HIS A 407 14.62 26.82 -18.66
N ASN A 408 15.15 25.68 -18.20
CA ASN A 408 14.37 24.69 -17.46
C ASN A 408 14.68 24.73 -15.95
N PHE A 409 13.62 24.73 -15.14
CA PHE A 409 13.67 24.70 -13.69
C PHE A 409 12.86 23.51 -13.20
N CYS A 410 13.55 22.42 -12.84
CA CYS A 410 12.93 21.21 -12.33
C CYS A 410 12.95 21.17 -10.80
N TRP A 411 12.15 20.27 -10.24
CA TRP A 411 12.09 20.04 -8.80
C TRP A 411 13.50 19.81 -8.21
N GLY A 412 13.75 20.41 -7.04
CA GLY A 412 15.08 20.49 -6.43
C GLY A 412 15.89 21.74 -6.81
N HIS A 413 15.50 22.48 -7.84
CA HIS A 413 16.08 23.79 -8.13
C HIS A 413 15.66 24.82 -7.05
N PRO A 414 16.57 25.64 -6.48
CA PRO A 414 16.26 26.53 -5.34
C PRO A 414 15.19 27.59 -5.62
N ALA A 415 15.01 27.94 -6.89
CA ALA A 415 13.99 28.88 -7.34
C ALA A 415 12.58 28.27 -7.44
N LEU A 416 12.45 26.94 -7.56
CA LEU A 416 11.15 26.26 -7.66
C LEU A 416 10.80 25.63 -6.31
N ARG A 417 9.65 26.01 -5.75
CA ARG A 417 9.22 25.57 -4.41
C ARG A 417 7.75 25.22 -4.38
N ALA A 418 7.39 24.20 -3.62
CA ALA A 418 6.00 23.99 -3.22
C ALA A 418 5.58 25.08 -2.23
N VAL A 419 4.38 25.61 -2.42
CA VAL A 419 3.73 26.59 -1.55
C VAL A 419 2.30 26.15 -1.29
N LEU A 420 1.61 26.82 -0.36
CA LEU A 420 0.20 26.51 -0.12
C LEU A 420 -0.59 26.71 -1.42
N GLY A 421 -1.23 25.64 -1.89
CA GLY A 421 -2.08 25.64 -3.09
C GLY A 421 -1.37 25.30 -4.40
N GLY A 422 -0.04 25.15 -4.46
CA GLY A 422 0.64 24.80 -5.71
C GLY A 422 2.15 24.99 -5.68
N PHE A 423 2.72 25.40 -6.81
CA PHE A 423 4.14 25.60 -7.03
C PHE A 423 4.45 27.05 -7.38
N ARG A 424 5.56 27.56 -6.87
CA ARG A 424 6.07 28.89 -7.16
C ARG A 424 7.50 28.79 -7.70
N LEU A 425 7.73 29.43 -8.84
CA LEU A 425 9.06 29.68 -9.40
C LEU A 425 9.42 31.16 -9.20
N ASP A 426 10.49 31.42 -8.45
CA ASP A 426 11.05 32.76 -8.22
C ASP A 426 12.15 33.05 -9.25
N LEU A 427 11.78 33.77 -10.31
CA LEU A 427 12.68 34.16 -11.38
C LEU A 427 13.73 35.18 -10.94
N GLY A 428 13.51 35.91 -9.84
CA GLY A 428 14.53 36.80 -9.27
C GLY A 428 15.80 36.04 -8.84
N GLN A 429 15.69 34.73 -8.60
CA GLN A 429 16.81 33.87 -8.20
C GLN A 429 17.47 33.13 -9.36
N THR A 430 16.93 33.22 -10.58
CA THR A 430 17.39 32.43 -11.73
C THR A 430 18.31 33.21 -12.67
N GLY A 431 18.32 34.55 -12.57
CA GLY A 431 19.10 35.42 -13.45
C GLY A 431 18.60 35.45 -14.90
N VAL A 432 17.39 34.95 -15.18
CA VAL A 432 16.78 35.01 -16.52
C VAL A 432 16.51 36.47 -16.87
N PRO A 433 17.14 37.02 -17.93
CA PRO A 433 16.95 38.41 -18.30
C PRO A 433 15.64 38.59 -19.08
N PHE A 434 14.91 39.67 -18.77
CA PHE A 434 13.76 40.14 -19.54
C PHE A 434 14.01 41.56 -20.02
N ARG A 435 13.70 41.82 -21.28
CA ARG A 435 13.66 43.14 -21.89
C ARG A 435 12.23 43.67 -21.89
N ASP A 436 12.14 44.97 -22.06
CA ASP A 436 10.88 45.64 -22.31
C ASP A 436 10.25 45.11 -23.60
N ASP A 437 8.94 44.87 -23.57
CA ASP A 437 8.14 44.27 -24.63
C ASP A 437 8.47 42.80 -25.00
N ASP A 438 9.19 42.08 -24.13
CA ASP A 438 9.46 40.65 -24.36
C ASP A 438 8.17 39.82 -24.27
N SER A 439 8.04 38.85 -25.19
CA SER A 439 7.05 37.77 -25.13
C SER A 439 7.68 36.55 -24.48
N VAL A 440 7.14 36.13 -23.33
CA VAL A 440 7.70 35.06 -22.51
C VAL A 440 6.81 33.83 -22.59
N ARG A 441 7.37 32.71 -23.04
CA ARG A 441 6.67 31.41 -23.08
C ARG A 441 7.03 30.60 -21.83
N ILE A 442 6.03 30.14 -21.09
CA ILE A 442 6.21 29.21 -19.98
C ILE A 442 5.55 27.89 -20.35
N CYS A 443 6.21 26.76 -20.10
CA CYS A 443 5.58 25.44 -20.11
C CYS A 443 5.79 24.73 -18.77
N PHE A 444 4.75 24.05 -18.30
CA PHE A 444 4.74 23.23 -17.10
C PHE A 444 4.63 21.77 -17.52
N THR A 445 5.48 20.92 -16.97
CA THR A 445 5.46 19.48 -17.19
C THR A 445 5.56 18.72 -15.88
N GLY A 446 5.08 17.49 -15.89
CA GLY A 446 5.17 16.56 -14.77
C GLY A 446 4.42 15.28 -15.07
N GLU A 447 4.47 14.37 -14.11
CA GLU A 447 4.02 12.99 -14.19
C GLU A 447 3.19 12.63 -12.94
N ASP A 448 2.29 11.66 -13.07
CA ASP A 448 1.60 11.02 -11.95
C ASP A 448 2.51 9.99 -11.23
N SER A 449 1.98 9.23 -10.27
CA SER A 449 2.78 8.33 -9.43
C SER A 449 2.15 6.93 -9.26
N PRO A 450 1.89 6.19 -10.35
CA PRO A 450 1.36 4.84 -10.26
C PRO A 450 2.38 3.85 -9.71
N ASN A 451 1.88 2.74 -9.16
CA ASN A 451 2.72 1.64 -8.70
C ASN A 451 3.19 0.73 -9.85
N TYR A 452 2.38 0.64 -10.91
CA TYR A 452 2.64 -0.24 -12.06
C TYR A 452 2.34 0.48 -13.37
N CYS A 453 3.07 0.05 -14.41
CA CYS A 453 3.12 0.71 -15.71
C CYS A 453 3.77 2.10 -15.65
N ALA A 454 4.00 2.68 -16.83
CA ALA A 454 4.62 3.99 -16.95
C ALA A 454 3.65 5.09 -16.53
N PRO A 455 4.12 6.15 -15.86
CA PRO A 455 3.27 7.26 -15.47
C PRO A 455 2.67 7.99 -16.68
N HIS A 456 1.49 8.60 -16.50
CA HIS A 456 1.00 9.60 -17.41
C HIS A 456 1.75 10.91 -17.22
N SER A 457 1.92 11.66 -18.31
CA SER A 457 2.61 12.95 -18.31
C SER A 457 1.72 14.06 -18.84
N PHE A 458 1.96 15.28 -18.36
CA PHE A 458 1.29 16.48 -18.86
C PHE A 458 2.27 17.51 -19.41
N ASN A 459 1.79 18.33 -20.34
CA ASN A 459 2.48 19.51 -20.84
C ASN A 459 1.47 20.63 -21.09
N TYR A 460 1.61 21.72 -20.34
CA TYR A 460 0.73 22.88 -20.45
C TYR A 460 1.58 24.14 -20.63
N CYS A 461 1.32 24.91 -21.71
CA CYS A 461 2.08 26.12 -22.00
C CYS A 461 1.20 27.37 -22.03
N ILE A 462 1.75 28.48 -21.53
CA ILE A 462 1.19 29.83 -21.66
C ILE A 462 2.21 30.79 -22.25
N THR A 463 1.75 31.97 -22.64
CA THR A 463 2.59 33.08 -23.07
C THR A 463 2.05 34.38 -22.48
N TYR A 464 2.94 35.22 -21.96
CA TYR A 464 2.60 36.55 -21.42
C TYR A 464 3.61 37.57 -21.94
N ARG A 465 3.33 38.87 -21.77
CA ARG A 465 4.22 39.96 -22.17
C ARG A 465 4.73 40.74 -20.97
N VAL A 466 5.96 41.24 -21.09
CA VAL A 466 6.60 42.09 -20.08
C VAL A 466 6.59 43.54 -20.57
N ASP A 467 6.19 44.47 -19.72
CA ASP A 467 6.16 45.92 -20.02
C ASP A 467 6.73 46.68 -18.82
N PHE A 468 7.95 47.20 -18.98
CA PHE A 468 8.62 47.93 -17.90
C PHE A 468 8.38 49.44 -18.08
N PRO A 469 8.15 50.20 -16.99
CA PRO A 469 8.05 51.65 -17.12
C PRO A 469 9.44 52.29 -17.36
N PRO A 470 9.52 53.40 -18.12
CA PRO A 470 10.71 54.24 -18.16
C PRO A 470 10.84 55.07 -16.86
N GLU A 471 12.08 55.45 -16.51
CA GLU A 471 12.36 56.33 -15.37
C GLU A 471 13.27 57.47 -15.85
N LEU A 472 12.72 58.67 -16.00
CA LEU A 472 13.42 59.79 -16.61
C LEU A 472 14.03 60.72 -15.56
N HIS A 473 15.33 60.93 -15.65
CA HIS A 473 16.10 61.88 -14.87
C HIS A 473 16.45 63.08 -15.74
N LEU A 474 16.17 64.29 -15.24
CA LEU A 474 16.45 65.55 -15.91
C LEU A 474 17.59 66.28 -15.18
N SER A 475 18.67 66.57 -15.89
CA SER A 475 19.70 67.51 -15.47
C SER A 475 19.63 68.78 -16.31
N VAL A 476 19.88 69.94 -15.70
CA VAL A 476 19.84 71.24 -16.36
C VAL A 476 21.14 71.97 -16.14
N GLU A 477 21.76 72.42 -17.23
CA GLU A 477 22.93 73.27 -17.25
C GLU A 477 22.60 74.58 -17.98
N TYR A 478 23.24 75.67 -17.58
CA TYR A 478 23.06 76.97 -18.23
C TYR A 478 24.38 77.75 -18.23
N ASP A 479 24.58 78.57 -19.26
CA ASP A 479 25.76 79.44 -19.32
C ASP A 479 25.67 80.58 -18.29
N THR A 480 26.83 81.03 -17.81
CA THR A 480 26.90 82.21 -16.94
C THR A 480 26.76 83.47 -17.78
N LEU A 481 25.83 84.34 -17.40
CA LEU A 481 25.59 85.62 -18.05
C LEU A 481 26.20 86.77 -17.23
N LEU A 482 27.09 87.55 -17.84
CA LEU A 482 27.70 88.73 -17.22
C LEU A 482 27.11 90.01 -17.82
N CYS A 483 26.63 90.92 -16.97
CA CYS A 483 26.24 92.27 -17.40
C CYS A 483 27.43 93.22 -17.24
N LEU A 484 27.94 93.75 -18.34
CA LEU A 484 29.01 94.75 -18.33
C LEU A 484 28.49 96.13 -17.89
N PRO A 485 29.37 97.04 -17.41
CA PRO A 485 28.99 98.38 -16.99
C PRO A 485 28.29 99.23 -18.06
N ASN A 486 28.46 98.89 -19.34
CA ASN A 486 27.81 99.54 -20.48
C ASN A 486 26.43 98.95 -20.83
N GLY A 487 25.90 98.03 -20.02
CA GLY A 487 24.60 97.39 -20.23
C GLY A 487 24.59 96.30 -21.30
N ILE A 488 25.77 95.86 -21.77
CA ILE A 488 25.91 94.72 -22.69
C ILE A 488 26.05 93.44 -21.87
N PHE A 489 25.31 92.40 -22.27
CA PHE A 489 25.48 91.06 -21.71
C PHE A 489 26.54 90.28 -22.50
N MET A 490 27.41 89.57 -21.79
CA MET A 490 28.38 88.63 -22.37
C MET A 490 28.22 87.24 -21.72
N PRO A 491 28.08 86.17 -22.52
CA PRO A 491 27.91 86.15 -23.98
C PRO A 491 26.61 86.84 -24.45
N GLU A 492 26.53 87.20 -25.74
CA GLU A 492 25.33 87.87 -26.32
C GLU A 492 24.09 86.97 -26.31
N SER A 493 24.28 85.64 -26.28
CA SER A 493 23.24 84.64 -26.05
C SER A 493 23.66 83.68 -24.95
N VAL A 494 22.74 83.32 -24.07
CA VAL A 494 22.91 82.26 -23.07
C VAL A 494 22.33 80.96 -23.63
N SER A 495 23.00 79.83 -23.40
CA SER A 495 22.42 78.52 -23.66
C SER A 495 21.88 77.88 -22.38
N VAL A 496 20.76 77.17 -22.53
CA VAL A 496 20.17 76.30 -21.51
C VAL A 496 20.15 74.90 -22.09
N ARG A 497 20.87 73.98 -21.45
CA ARG A 497 20.97 72.57 -21.83
C ARG A 497 20.19 71.71 -20.83
N ALA A 498 19.35 70.83 -21.34
CA ALA A 498 18.68 69.78 -20.60
C ALA A 498 19.22 68.42 -21.04
N THR A 499 19.75 67.64 -20.11
CA THR A 499 20.12 66.23 -20.32
C THR A 499 19.03 65.37 -19.71
N ILE A 500 18.39 64.54 -20.53
CA ILE A 500 17.36 63.60 -20.10
C ILE A 500 17.92 62.20 -20.21
N TYR A 501 17.99 61.49 -19.09
CA TYR A 501 18.53 60.14 -18.99
C TYR A 501 17.42 59.18 -18.57
N ASN A 502 17.26 58.06 -19.27
CA ASN A 502 16.35 56.99 -18.87
C ASN A 502 17.08 56.00 -17.96
N ALA A 503 16.88 56.13 -16.66
CA ALA A 503 17.37 55.19 -15.64
C ALA A 503 16.51 53.92 -15.53
N GLY A 504 15.34 53.90 -16.18
CA GLY A 504 14.37 52.81 -16.10
C GLY A 504 14.71 51.62 -17.00
N ARG A 505 13.90 50.58 -16.88
CA ARG A 505 14.00 49.35 -17.71
C ARG A 505 13.12 49.40 -18.97
N GLY A 506 12.13 50.29 -19.00
CA GLY A 506 11.27 50.53 -20.15
C GLY A 506 11.85 51.49 -21.15
N ASN A 507 11.43 51.40 -22.41
CA ASN A 507 11.66 52.47 -23.37
C ASN A 507 10.78 53.69 -23.02
N ALA A 508 11.25 54.89 -23.38
CA ALA A 508 10.38 56.08 -23.42
C ALA A 508 10.16 56.48 -24.89
N ASP A 509 9.03 56.07 -25.45
CA ASP A 509 8.73 56.20 -26.88
C ASP A 509 8.38 57.62 -27.29
N SER A 510 7.76 58.42 -26.41
CA SER A 510 7.39 59.81 -26.68
C SER A 510 7.44 60.71 -25.44
N VAL A 511 8.53 61.47 -25.33
CA VAL A 511 8.73 62.46 -24.25
C VAL A 511 8.81 63.86 -24.84
N MET A 512 8.02 64.79 -24.32
CA MET A 512 8.07 66.20 -24.69
C MET A 512 8.78 67.01 -23.62
N ALA A 513 9.87 67.69 -23.99
CA ALA A 513 10.59 68.62 -23.12
C ALA A 513 10.21 70.07 -23.46
N TYR A 514 9.82 70.83 -22.45
CA TYR A 514 9.45 72.24 -22.57
C TYR A 514 10.45 73.09 -21.82
N VAL A 515 10.78 74.25 -22.39
CA VAL A 515 11.48 75.32 -21.68
C VAL A 515 10.56 76.53 -21.55
N SER A 516 10.32 76.96 -20.33
CA SER A 516 9.64 78.21 -20.02
C SER A 516 10.64 79.21 -19.44
N TYR A 517 10.49 80.47 -19.80
CA TYR A 517 11.45 81.53 -19.52
C TYR A 517 10.72 82.85 -19.30
N ASP A 518 11.31 83.71 -18.47
CA ASP A 518 10.75 85.02 -18.16
C ASP A 518 10.84 85.99 -19.34
N GLU A 519 10.05 87.08 -19.28
CA GLU A 519 10.02 88.18 -20.28
C GLU A 519 11.39 88.83 -20.55
N CYS A 520 12.36 88.61 -19.66
CA CYS A 520 13.72 89.08 -19.80
C CYS A 520 14.54 88.31 -20.84
N PHE A 521 14.05 87.21 -21.38
CA PHE A 521 14.73 86.39 -22.38
C PHE A 521 13.90 86.28 -23.64
N THR A 522 14.56 86.32 -24.80
CA THR A 522 13.95 86.01 -26.09
C THR A 522 14.58 84.75 -26.63
N TYR A 523 13.76 83.74 -26.96
CA TYR A 523 14.24 82.55 -27.65
C TYR A 523 14.76 82.90 -29.04
N VAL A 524 16.01 82.52 -29.35
CA VAL A 524 16.66 82.86 -30.62
C VAL A 524 17.10 81.66 -31.45
N GLY A 525 17.02 80.44 -30.91
CA GLY A 525 17.32 79.21 -31.67
C GLY A 525 17.69 78.02 -30.79
N GLY A 526 18.07 76.92 -31.42
CA GLY A 526 18.33 75.64 -30.76
C GLY A 526 17.24 74.61 -31.06
N ALA A 527 16.96 73.73 -30.10
CA ALA A 527 15.91 72.72 -30.21
C ALA A 527 14.50 73.36 -30.26
N SER A 528 13.53 72.67 -30.86
CA SER A 528 12.14 73.13 -30.83
C SER A 528 11.63 73.23 -29.38
N ASN A 529 10.62 74.07 -29.15
CA ASN A 529 9.97 74.20 -27.85
C ASN A 529 8.44 74.05 -28.03
N PRO A 530 7.85 72.89 -27.72
CA PRO A 530 8.49 71.72 -27.11
C PRO A 530 9.43 70.93 -28.04
N ALA A 531 10.38 70.20 -27.44
CA ALA A 531 11.25 69.24 -28.11
C ALA A 531 10.70 67.82 -27.91
N LEU A 532 10.52 67.07 -29.01
CA LEU A 532 10.05 65.68 -28.98
C LEU A 532 11.23 64.71 -29.00
N ILE A 533 11.27 63.82 -28.01
CA ILE A 533 12.22 62.73 -27.87
C ILE A 533 11.46 61.44 -28.19
N ARG A 534 12.03 60.60 -29.07
CA ARG A 534 11.45 59.32 -29.45
C ARG A 534 12.38 58.17 -29.13
N GLY A 535 11.83 57.08 -28.60
CA GLY A 535 12.53 55.81 -28.40
C GLY A 535 13.78 55.94 -27.53
N LEU A 536 13.70 56.68 -26.41
CA LEU A 536 14.80 56.77 -25.47
C LEU A 536 14.91 55.44 -24.70
N ALA A 537 15.81 54.58 -25.18
CA ALA A 537 16.04 53.25 -24.64
C ALA A 537 16.53 53.29 -23.17
N PRO A 538 16.40 52.19 -22.41
CA PRO A 538 17.01 52.03 -21.09
C PRO A 538 18.49 52.42 -21.09
N SER A 539 18.92 53.17 -20.08
CA SER A 539 20.26 53.78 -19.98
C SER A 539 20.64 54.74 -21.12
N GLY A 540 19.69 55.10 -22.00
CA GLY A 540 19.87 56.11 -23.03
C GLY A 540 19.85 57.52 -22.43
N SER A 541 20.57 58.45 -23.07
CA SER A 541 20.48 59.88 -22.75
C SER A 541 20.30 60.70 -24.02
N VAL A 542 19.66 61.87 -23.86
CA VAL A 542 19.53 62.87 -24.91
C VAL A 542 19.79 64.25 -24.35
N ASP A 543 20.58 65.04 -25.07
CA ASP A 543 20.86 66.44 -24.75
C ASP A 543 20.02 67.35 -25.64
N ILE A 544 19.35 68.31 -25.01
CA ILE A 544 18.54 69.34 -25.67
C ILE A 544 19.11 70.69 -25.29
N GLN A 545 19.37 71.55 -26.27
CA GLN A 545 19.94 72.88 -26.03
C GLN A 545 19.08 73.96 -26.68
N TRP A 546 18.73 74.98 -25.90
CA TRP A 546 18.02 76.17 -26.34
C TRP A 546 18.89 77.41 -26.13
N PHE A 547 18.80 78.38 -27.03
CA PHE A 547 19.55 79.63 -26.98
C PHE A 547 18.61 80.81 -26.78
N PHE A 548 18.98 81.70 -25.86
CA PHE A 548 18.21 82.87 -25.49
C PHE A 548 19.08 84.13 -25.50
N VAL A 549 18.50 85.25 -25.92
CA VAL A 549 19.13 86.58 -25.80
C VAL A 549 18.45 87.34 -24.65
N PRO A 550 19.22 87.86 -23.67
CA PRO A 550 18.67 88.66 -22.58
C PRO A 550 18.30 90.07 -23.05
N SER A 551 17.19 90.60 -22.54
CA SER A 551 16.74 91.97 -22.77
C SER A 551 17.60 92.97 -22.00
N ARG A 552 18.09 94.02 -22.69
CA ARG A 552 18.85 95.12 -22.07
C ARG A 552 18.08 95.88 -20.98
N LEU A 553 16.74 95.77 -20.97
CA LEU A 553 15.88 96.39 -19.95
C LEU A 553 15.85 95.62 -18.61
N CYS A 554 16.43 94.43 -18.55
CA CYS A 554 16.42 93.56 -17.38
C CYS A 554 17.73 93.57 -16.56
N GLY A 555 18.61 94.57 -16.78
CA GLY A 555 19.83 94.72 -16.00
C GLY A 555 19.55 94.77 -14.50
N GLY A 556 20.24 93.91 -13.73
CA GLY A 556 20.08 93.82 -12.26
C GLY A 556 18.89 92.99 -11.76
N ARG A 557 18.17 92.29 -12.65
CA ARG A 557 17.10 91.35 -12.28
C ARG A 557 17.56 89.89 -12.39
N THR A 558 16.98 89.03 -11.57
CA THR A 558 17.07 87.57 -11.74
C THR A 558 15.91 87.11 -12.62
N GLY A 559 16.21 86.29 -13.63
CA GLY A 559 15.20 85.57 -14.40
C GLY A 559 15.42 84.07 -14.30
N CYS A 560 14.36 83.30 -14.43
CA CYS A 560 14.36 81.85 -14.28
C CYS A 560 14.05 81.14 -15.60
N PHE A 561 14.65 79.96 -15.77
CA PHE A 561 14.24 78.97 -16.74
C PHE A 561 13.61 77.80 -15.99
N HIS A 562 12.45 77.33 -16.44
CA HIS A 562 11.82 76.14 -15.91
C HIS A 562 11.64 75.11 -17.03
N ILE A 563 12.22 73.94 -16.83
CA ILE A 563 12.11 72.82 -17.75
C ILE A 563 11.16 71.78 -17.19
N SER A 564 10.20 71.37 -18.00
CA SER A 564 9.24 70.33 -17.64
C SER A 564 9.21 69.25 -18.71
N LEU A 565 9.01 68.00 -18.29
CA LEU A 565 8.76 66.88 -19.18
C LEU A 565 7.27 66.56 -19.17
N SER A 566 6.69 66.25 -20.32
CA SER A 566 5.32 65.76 -20.43
C SER A 566 5.24 64.58 -21.39
N GLY A 567 4.44 63.58 -21.04
CA GLY A 567 4.31 62.35 -21.82
C GLY A 567 5.47 61.41 -21.55
N ALA A 568 5.13 60.18 -21.20
CA ALA A 568 6.03 59.03 -21.22
C ALA A 568 5.15 57.77 -21.36
N ARG A 569 5.18 57.21 -22.56
CA ARG A 569 5.20 55.78 -22.85
C ARG A 569 6.21 55.67 -23.96
#